data_AF-A0A959DLD2-F1
#
_entry.id   AF-A0A959DLD2-F1
#
_cell.length_a   1.000
_cell.length_b   1.000
_cell.length_c   1.000
_cell.angle_alpha   90.00
_cell.angle_beta   90.00
_cell.angle_gamma   90.00
#
_symmetry.space_group_name_H-M   'P 1'
#
loop_
_entity.id
_entity.type
_entity.pdbx_description
1 polymer ?
#
loop_
_entity_poly.entity_id
_entity_poly.type
_entity_poly.pdbx_seq_one_letter_code
_entity_poly.pdbx_strand_id
1 'polypeptide(L)'
;MLRPGLLTMLLVFLGWLYPSPIGSNCRTKPPFSGYAFISPAMLNPELKGAPFFVDFEALQRYYERKGNPQIQGNIDEWYERFCEAARFQDIGVVVYQASIGDLDQLVSSIRSPSISMPYRLRDNTFAKYLRRNKCLETVQYLIFAKQCEPYVVKSDAWKDAPNAARQRMQSLIGDGQKAFRRTKSHYIRLRYA
;
A
#
# COMPACT_ATOMS: atom_id res chain seq x y z
N MET A 1 9.72 -58.67 37.77
CA MET A 1 10.96 -58.68 36.97
C MET A 1 10.64 -59.21 35.59
N LEU A 2 10.53 -58.34 34.58
CA LEU A 2 10.32 -58.79 33.19
C LEU A 2 11.62 -59.41 32.65
N ARG A 3 11.51 -60.55 31.97
CA ARG A 3 12.64 -61.22 31.31
C ARG A 3 13.25 -60.29 30.25
N PRO A 4 14.59 -60.18 30.16
CA PRO A 4 15.26 -59.23 29.26
C PRO A 4 14.86 -59.39 27.79
N GLY A 5 14.55 -60.62 27.35
CA GLY A 5 14.07 -60.90 25.99
C GLY A 5 12.68 -60.33 25.65
N LEU A 6 11.79 -60.16 26.64
CA LEU A 6 10.45 -59.62 26.43
C LEU A 6 10.49 -58.10 26.25
N LEU A 7 11.40 -57.42 26.97
CA LEU A 7 11.59 -55.98 26.87
C LEU A 7 12.17 -55.57 25.51
N THR A 8 13.12 -56.35 24.99
CA THR A 8 13.67 -56.17 23.64
C THR A 8 12.62 -56.40 22.56
N MET A 9 11.75 -57.41 22.70
CA MET A 9 10.66 -57.63 21.75
C MET A 9 9.64 -56.49 21.76
N LEU A 10 9.29 -55.97 22.95
CA LEU A 10 8.36 -54.85 23.08
C LEU A 10 8.89 -53.57 22.43
N LEU A 11 10.19 -53.27 22.61
CA LEU A 11 10.83 -52.08 22.03
C LEU A 11 10.91 -52.14 20.50
N VAL A 12 11.15 -53.33 19.93
CA VAL A 12 11.14 -53.53 18.47
C VAL A 12 9.72 -53.38 17.90
N PHE A 13 8.71 -53.89 18.60
CA PHE A 13 7.31 -53.76 18.20
C PHE A 13 6.81 -52.30 18.29
N LEU A 14 7.21 -51.57 19.34
CA LEU A 14 6.95 -50.13 19.49
C LEU A 14 7.64 -49.26 18.43
N GLY A 15 8.82 -49.68 17.94
CA GLY A 15 9.51 -49.02 16.83
C GLY A 15 8.80 -49.19 15.47
N TRP A 16 8.11 -50.32 15.26
CA TRP A 16 7.28 -50.57 14.07
C TRP A 16 5.91 -49.86 14.12
N LEU A 17 5.43 -49.53 15.32
CA LEU A 17 4.21 -48.76 15.53
C LEU A 17 4.46 -47.24 15.47
N TYR A 18 5.71 -46.79 15.31
CA TYR A 18 6.00 -45.38 15.10
C TYR A 18 5.57 -45.01 13.67
N PRO A 19 4.52 -44.19 13.49
CA PRO A 19 4.13 -43.75 12.16
C PRO A 19 5.34 -42.99 11.58
N SER A 20 5.90 -43.53 10.50
CA SER A 20 6.84 -42.76 9.71
C SER A 20 6.11 -41.47 9.34
N PRO A 21 6.68 -40.27 9.60
CA PRO A 21 6.06 -39.07 9.11
C PRO A 21 6.09 -39.18 7.59
N ILE A 22 4.97 -39.58 6.99
CA ILE A 22 4.70 -39.37 5.57
C ILE A 22 4.46 -37.86 5.47
N GLY A 23 5.56 -37.13 5.58
CA GLY A 23 5.68 -35.74 5.17
C GLY A 23 5.60 -35.70 3.66
N SER A 24 4.44 -36.09 3.11
CA SER A 24 4.00 -35.51 1.86
C SER A 24 3.74 -34.04 2.18
N ASN A 25 4.83 -33.28 2.14
CA ASN A 25 4.72 -31.84 2.07
C ASN A 25 3.77 -31.59 0.90
N CYS A 26 2.60 -30.98 1.16
CA CYS A 26 1.71 -30.41 0.14
C CYS A 26 2.39 -29.27 -0.66
N ARG A 27 3.72 -29.29 -0.75
CA ARG A 27 4.63 -28.25 -1.16
C ARG A 27 5.32 -28.61 -2.47
N THR A 28 5.45 -29.90 -2.78
CA THR A 28 5.98 -30.36 -4.07
C THR A 28 4.81 -30.84 -4.93
N LYS A 29 4.25 -29.94 -5.73
CA LYS A 29 3.47 -30.37 -6.90
C LYS A 29 4.42 -31.22 -7.76
N PRO A 30 4.10 -32.48 -8.08
CA PRO A 30 4.87 -33.21 -9.07
C PRO A 30 4.89 -32.39 -10.37
N PRO A 31 6.00 -32.41 -11.13
CA PRO A 31 6.05 -31.70 -12.41
C PRO A 31 4.89 -32.19 -13.28
N PHE A 32 4.22 -31.25 -13.94
CA PHE A 32 3.10 -31.57 -14.82
C PHE A 32 3.57 -32.56 -15.89
N SER A 33 2.87 -33.69 -16.00
CA SER A 33 3.10 -34.70 -17.04
C SER A 33 1.86 -34.73 -17.94
N GLY A 34 1.98 -34.11 -19.10
CA GLY A 34 0.90 -33.96 -20.06
C GLY A 34 1.30 -33.07 -21.24
N TYR A 35 0.42 -32.97 -22.23
CA TYR A 35 0.62 -32.07 -23.36
C TYR A 35 0.11 -30.67 -23.02
N ALA A 36 0.94 -29.66 -23.24
CA ALA A 36 0.57 -28.25 -23.11
C ALA A 36 0.86 -27.53 -24.42
N PHE A 37 -0.13 -26.78 -24.93
CA PHE A 37 0.02 -26.00 -26.16
C PHE A 37 0.91 -24.76 -25.97
N ILE A 38 1.07 -24.29 -24.72
CA ILE A 38 1.82 -23.09 -24.36
C ILE A 38 2.66 -23.41 -23.12
N SER A 39 3.94 -23.07 -23.14
CA SER A 39 4.83 -23.13 -21.98
C SER A 39 4.83 -21.78 -21.25
N PRO A 40 4.24 -21.66 -20.04
CA PRO A 40 4.19 -20.40 -19.30
C PRO A 40 5.57 -19.77 -19.05
N ALA A 41 6.59 -20.62 -18.85
CA ALA A 41 7.96 -20.20 -18.57
C ALA A 41 8.62 -19.44 -19.75
N MET A 42 8.06 -19.54 -20.95
CA MET A 42 8.59 -18.88 -22.16
C MET A 42 7.86 -17.58 -22.49
N LEU A 43 6.81 -17.22 -21.76
CA LEU A 43 6.03 -16.02 -22.03
C LEU A 43 6.62 -14.80 -21.31
N ASN A 44 6.84 -13.71 -22.05
CA ASN A 44 7.15 -12.42 -21.45
C ASN A 44 5.86 -11.84 -20.80
N PRO A 45 5.83 -11.57 -19.48
CA PRO A 45 4.67 -10.98 -18.80
C PRO A 45 4.23 -9.60 -19.34
N GLU A 46 5.10 -8.90 -20.08
CA GLU A 46 4.80 -7.61 -20.70
C GLU A 46 3.90 -7.69 -21.95
N LEU A 47 3.76 -8.88 -22.55
CA LEU A 47 2.94 -9.05 -23.75
C LEU A 47 1.46 -8.88 -23.44
N LYS A 48 0.73 -8.22 -24.34
CA LYS A 48 -0.73 -8.08 -24.26
C LYS A 48 -1.39 -9.47 -24.25
N GLY A 49 -2.02 -9.83 -23.14
CA GLY A 49 -2.65 -11.15 -22.94
C GLY A 49 -1.78 -12.19 -22.20
N ALA A 50 -0.49 -11.93 -21.96
CA ALA A 50 0.35 -12.80 -21.13
C ALA A 50 -0.21 -13.08 -19.72
N PRO A 51 -0.91 -12.12 -19.03
CA PRO A 51 -1.50 -12.39 -17.73
C PRO A 51 -2.47 -13.58 -17.65
N PHE A 52 -3.02 -14.04 -18.77
CA PHE A 52 -3.91 -15.21 -18.81
C PHE A 52 -3.16 -16.55 -18.83
N PHE A 53 -1.85 -16.54 -19.10
CA PHE A 53 -1.06 -17.73 -19.37
C PHE A 53 0.18 -17.87 -18.48
N VAL A 54 0.67 -16.78 -17.88
CA VAL A 54 1.79 -16.83 -16.92
C VAL A 54 1.32 -17.32 -15.55
N ASP A 55 2.23 -17.93 -14.80
CA ASP A 55 1.94 -18.31 -13.42
C ASP A 55 1.76 -17.08 -12.51
N PHE A 56 1.11 -17.30 -11.36
CA PHE A 56 0.78 -16.23 -10.42
C PHE A 56 2.03 -15.54 -9.84
N GLU A 57 3.14 -16.25 -9.69
CA GLU A 57 4.39 -15.69 -9.16
C GLU A 57 5.06 -14.76 -10.19
N ALA A 58 5.07 -15.14 -11.46
CA ALA A 58 5.51 -14.31 -12.57
C ALA A 58 4.63 -13.06 -12.71
N LEU A 59 3.32 -13.20 -12.58
CA LEU A 59 2.36 -12.09 -12.60
C LEU A 59 2.58 -11.15 -11.40
N GLN A 60 2.74 -11.69 -10.20
CA GLN A 60 3.01 -10.92 -8.99
C GLN A 60 4.32 -10.13 -9.13
N ARG A 61 5.42 -10.79 -9.49
CA ARG A 61 6.73 -10.13 -9.72
C ARG A 61 6.66 -9.06 -10.82
N TYR A 62 5.85 -9.29 -11.85
CA TYR A 62 5.62 -8.28 -12.89
C TYR A 62 4.98 -7.02 -12.31
N TYR A 63 3.89 -7.15 -11.54
CA TYR A 63 3.23 -5.99 -10.93
C TYR A 63 4.06 -5.34 -9.81
N GLU A 64 4.79 -6.11 -9.01
CA GLU A 64 5.71 -5.58 -7.99
C GLU A 64 6.80 -4.69 -8.63
N ARG A 65 7.38 -5.13 -9.76
CA ARG A 65 8.40 -4.35 -10.48
C ARG A 65 7.85 -3.10 -11.17
N LYS A 66 6.62 -3.17 -11.69
CA LYS A 66 5.94 -2.02 -12.29
C LYS A 66 5.56 -0.94 -11.26
N GLY A 67 5.63 -1.26 -9.98
CA GLY A 67 5.15 -0.40 -8.90
C GLY A 67 3.63 -0.40 -8.86
N ASN A 68 3.06 0.46 -8.00
CA ASN A 68 1.61 0.54 -7.86
C ASN A 68 1.04 1.49 -8.94
N PRO A 69 0.29 0.99 -9.95
CA PRO A 69 -0.25 1.84 -11.00
C PRO A 69 -1.26 2.86 -10.48
N GLN A 70 -1.90 2.61 -9.33
CA GLN A 70 -2.78 3.58 -8.66
C GLN A 70 -1.98 4.75 -8.09
N ILE A 71 -0.79 4.47 -7.52
CA ILE A 71 0.11 5.52 -7.03
C ILE A 71 0.61 6.34 -8.21
N GLN A 72 1.08 5.68 -9.27
CA GLN A 72 1.58 6.37 -10.45
C GLN A 72 0.49 7.25 -11.08
N GLY A 73 -0.69 6.70 -11.35
CA GLY A 73 -1.79 7.47 -11.93
C GLY A 73 -2.24 8.65 -11.06
N ASN A 74 -2.21 8.51 -9.72
CA ASN A 74 -2.50 9.65 -8.84
C ASN A 74 -1.41 10.72 -8.93
N ILE A 75 -0.12 10.34 -8.98
CA ILE A 75 0.98 11.30 -9.16
C ILE A 75 0.87 12.00 -10.52
N ASP A 76 0.54 11.26 -11.58
CA ASP A 76 0.32 11.81 -12.93
C ASP A 76 -0.81 12.85 -12.91
N GLU A 77 -1.93 12.56 -12.26
CA GLU A 77 -3.04 13.51 -12.10
C GLU A 77 -2.60 14.79 -11.36
N TRP A 78 -1.83 14.66 -10.28
CA TRP A 78 -1.26 15.83 -9.57
C TRP A 78 -0.29 16.61 -10.45
N TYR A 79 0.52 15.93 -11.25
CA TYR A 79 1.49 16.56 -12.16
C TYR A 79 0.77 17.39 -13.23
N GLU A 80 -0.20 16.79 -13.92
CA GLU A 80 -1.01 17.46 -14.94
C GLU A 80 -1.81 18.63 -14.34
N ARG A 81 -2.45 18.41 -13.18
CA ARG A 81 -3.31 19.42 -12.57
C ARG A 81 -2.56 20.69 -12.14
N PHE A 82 -1.29 20.54 -11.78
CA PHE A 82 -0.42 21.61 -11.28
C PHE A 82 0.58 22.06 -12.34
N CYS A 83 0.16 22.01 -13.61
CA CYS A 83 0.85 22.56 -14.77
C CYS A 83 2.26 22.00 -14.95
N GLU A 84 2.47 20.73 -14.61
CA GLU A 84 3.73 20.03 -14.85
C GLU A 84 4.94 20.68 -14.15
N ALA A 85 4.67 21.53 -13.15
CA ALA A 85 5.67 22.44 -12.60
C ALA A 85 6.60 21.79 -11.55
N ALA A 86 6.38 20.52 -11.24
CA ALA A 86 7.12 19.79 -10.21
C ALA A 86 7.53 18.40 -10.68
N ARG A 87 8.63 17.90 -10.13
CA ARG A 87 9.10 16.54 -10.40
C ARG A 87 8.14 15.51 -9.83
N PHE A 88 7.91 14.40 -10.53
CA PHE A 88 7.10 13.26 -10.07
C PHE A 88 7.50 12.79 -8.66
N GLN A 89 8.81 12.69 -8.40
CA GLN A 89 9.33 12.26 -7.09
C GLN A 89 8.95 13.27 -5.99
N ASP A 90 9.01 14.56 -6.29
CA ASP A 90 8.68 15.62 -5.32
C ASP A 90 7.19 15.64 -5.00
N ILE A 91 6.32 15.40 -6.00
CA ILE A 91 4.88 15.19 -5.78
C ILE A 91 4.67 13.98 -4.87
N GLY A 92 5.32 12.85 -5.19
CA GLY A 92 5.25 11.64 -4.39
C GLY A 92 5.65 11.85 -2.93
N VAL A 93 6.71 12.61 -2.67
CA VAL A 93 7.15 12.96 -1.31
C VAL A 93 6.06 13.73 -0.56
N VAL A 94 5.45 14.75 -1.16
CA VAL A 94 4.43 15.56 -0.49
C VAL A 94 3.13 14.78 -0.27
N VAL A 95 2.68 14.02 -1.26
CA VAL A 95 1.41 13.29 -1.21
C VAL A 95 1.51 12.09 -0.26
N TYR A 96 2.55 11.27 -0.41
CA TYR A 96 2.64 9.98 0.30
C TYR A 96 3.56 9.98 1.51
N GLN A 97 4.66 10.74 1.50
CA GLN A 97 5.71 10.61 2.54
C GLN A 97 5.70 11.72 3.60
N ALA A 98 5.18 12.90 3.28
CA ALA A 98 5.10 14.01 4.21
C ALA A 98 4.22 13.64 5.42
N SER A 99 4.64 14.04 6.61
CA SER A 99 3.81 13.89 7.82
C SER A 99 2.74 14.98 7.88
N ILE A 100 1.71 14.79 8.71
CA ILE A 100 0.73 15.85 9.01
C ILE A 100 1.44 17.11 9.54
N GLY A 101 2.47 16.95 10.39
CA GLY A 101 3.26 18.06 10.91
C GLY A 101 4.03 18.83 9.82
N ASP A 102 4.59 18.12 8.83
CA ASP A 102 5.23 18.77 7.67
C ASP A 102 4.19 19.60 6.89
N LEU A 103 2.99 19.06 6.67
CA LEU A 103 1.92 19.75 5.95
C LEU A 103 1.33 20.93 6.72
N ASP A 104 1.18 20.84 8.04
CA ASP A 104 0.73 21.94 8.89
C ASP A 104 1.75 23.11 8.90
N GLN A 105 3.04 22.78 8.94
CA GLN A 105 4.09 23.78 8.79
C GLN A 105 4.07 24.40 7.38
N LEU A 106 3.80 23.60 6.34
CA LEU A 106 3.65 24.09 4.97
C LEU A 106 2.46 25.05 4.85
N VAL A 107 1.30 24.71 5.44
CA VAL A 107 0.13 25.62 5.56
C VAL A 107 0.53 26.94 6.21
N SER A 108 1.28 26.88 7.31
CA SER A 108 1.74 28.08 8.02
C SER A 108 2.65 28.94 7.14
N SER A 109 3.57 28.31 6.41
CA SER A 109 4.49 29.00 5.48
C SER A 109 3.81 29.56 4.22
N ILE A 110 2.66 29.01 3.81
CA ILE A 110 1.80 29.54 2.75
C ILE A 110 1.08 30.80 3.24
N ARG A 111 0.54 30.76 4.46
CA ARG A 111 -0.21 31.89 5.05
C ARG A 111 0.70 33.05 5.40
N SER A 112 1.88 32.77 5.92
CA SER A 112 2.87 33.78 6.29
C SER A 112 4.24 33.47 5.67
N PRO A 113 4.72 34.30 4.73
CA PRO A 113 6.04 34.12 4.12
C PRO A 113 7.21 34.17 5.12
N SER A 114 7.02 34.79 6.30
CA SER A 114 8.03 34.82 7.37
C SER A 114 8.25 33.45 8.02
N ILE A 115 7.28 32.54 7.93
CA ILE A 115 7.40 31.18 8.47
C ILE A 115 8.16 30.33 7.45
N SER A 116 9.22 29.67 7.92
CA SER A 116 10.03 28.79 7.09
C SER A 116 9.25 27.53 6.70
N MET A 117 9.48 27.05 5.47
CA MET A 117 8.99 25.74 5.05
C MET A 117 9.55 24.61 5.93
N PRO A 118 8.82 23.50 6.07
CA PRO A 118 9.32 22.30 6.76
C PRO A 118 10.63 21.83 6.13
N TYR A 119 11.57 21.41 6.98
CA TYR A 119 12.93 21.07 6.58
C TYR A 119 12.95 20.04 5.44
N ARG A 120 12.15 18.97 5.54
CA ARG A 120 12.07 17.89 4.55
C ARG A 120 11.52 18.34 3.19
N LEU A 121 10.70 19.39 3.15
CA LEU A 121 10.10 19.89 1.91
C LEU A 121 10.74 21.18 1.43
N ARG A 122 11.83 21.64 2.07
CA ARG A 122 12.48 22.90 1.75
C ARG A 122 12.94 22.95 0.30
N ASP A 123 13.46 21.83 -0.20
CA ASP A 123 13.98 21.72 -1.56
C ASP A 123 13.03 21.03 -2.56
N ASN A 124 11.86 20.60 -2.09
CA ASN A 124 10.86 19.92 -2.89
C ASN A 124 10.17 20.92 -3.86
N THR A 125 10.21 20.65 -5.17
CA THR A 125 9.67 21.56 -6.19
C THR A 125 8.16 21.74 -6.08
N PHE A 126 7.44 20.68 -5.67
CA PHE A 126 5.99 20.73 -5.51
C PHE A 126 5.59 21.57 -4.29
N ALA A 127 6.23 21.37 -3.14
CA ALA A 127 5.97 22.18 -1.94
C ALA A 127 6.29 23.67 -2.18
N LYS A 128 7.38 23.97 -2.90
CA LYS A 128 7.70 25.34 -3.33
C LYS A 128 6.61 25.91 -4.25
N TYR A 129 6.11 25.12 -5.21
CA TYR A 129 5.02 25.53 -6.08
C TYR A 129 3.74 25.86 -5.29
N LEU A 130 3.33 24.97 -4.37
CA LEU A 130 2.14 25.18 -3.54
C LEU A 130 2.26 26.45 -2.67
N ARG A 131 3.47 26.70 -2.12
CA ARG A 131 3.76 27.92 -1.36
C ARG A 131 3.67 29.17 -2.22
N ARG A 132 4.38 29.20 -3.34
CA ARG A 132 4.45 30.35 -4.25
C ARG A 132 3.06 30.73 -4.79
N ASN A 133 2.24 29.73 -5.11
CA ASN A 133 0.91 29.93 -5.69
C ASN A 133 -0.22 29.97 -4.64
N LYS A 134 0.11 29.97 -3.35
CA LYS A 134 -0.86 30.01 -2.24
C LYS A 134 -1.94 28.93 -2.31
N CYS A 135 -1.57 27.71 -2.70
CA CYS A 135 -2.48 26.57 -2.87
C CYS A 135 -2.91 25.97 -1.51
N LEU A 136 -3.57 26.77 -0.68
CA LEU A 136 -3.93 26.40 0.69
C LEU A 136 -4.91 25.22 0.75
N GLU A 137 -5.94 25.23 -0.11
CA GLU A 137 -6.96 24.17 -0.15
C GLU A 137 -6.33 22.80 -0.48
N THR A 138 -5.30 22.78 -1.32
CA THR A 138 -4.56 21.56 -1.65
C THR A 138 -3.88 20.96 -0.43
N VAL A 139 -3.12 21.76 0.33
CA VAL A 139 -2.40 21.24 1.50
C VAL A 139 -3.38 20.85 2.61
N GLN A 140 -4.48 21.59 2.79
CA GLN A 140 -5.53 21.25 3.73
C GLN A 140 -6.24 19.93 3.37
N TYR A 141 -6.47 19.68 2.09
CA TYR A 141 -6.96 18.39 1.62
C TYR A 141 -5.97 17.26 1.92
N LEU A 142 -4.67 17.46 1.67
CA LEU A 142 -3.66 16.44 1.96
C LEU A 142 -3.59 16.12 3.46
N ILE A 143 -3.73 17.11 4.34
CA ILE A 143 -3.85 16.89 5.78
C ILE A 143 -5.07 16.02 6.11
N PHE A 144 -6.23 16.37 5.55
CA PHE A 144 -7.46 15.57 5.74
C PHE A 144 -7.29 14.14 5.22
N ALA A 145 -6.74 13.95 4.02
CA ALA A 145 -6.48 12.64 3.45
C ALA A 145 -5.59 11.79 4.38
N LYS A 146 -4.51 12.38 4.92
CA LYS A 146 -3.63 11.70 5.89
C LYS A 146 -4.31 11.36 7.21
N GLN A 147 -5.29 12.14 7.65
CA GLN A 147 -6.09 11.80 8.82
C GLN A 147 -7.03 10.62 8.56
N CYS A 148 -7.45 10.42 7.31
CA CYS A 148 -8.28 9.29 6.90
C CYS A 148 -7.48 7.99 6.74
N GLU A 149 -6.21 8.07 6.32
CA GLU A 149 -5.35 6.91 6.01
C GLU A 149 -5.46 5.78 7.05
N PRO A 150 -5.29 5.99 8.37
CA PRO A 150 -5.31 4.91 9.37
C PRO A 150 -6.60 4.07 9.40
N TYR A 151 -7.69 4.58 8.83
CA TYR A 151 -9.01 3.95 8.87
C TYR A 151 -9.43 3.34 7.52
N VAL A 152 -8.67 3.59 6.45
CA VAL A 152 -9.01 3.15 5.08
C VAL A 152 -7.94 2.26 4.45
N VAL A 153 -6.71 2.26 4.97
CA VAL A 153 -5.74 1.21 4.65
C VAL A 153 -6.01 -0.02 5.51
N LYS A 154 -5.82 -1.19 4.89
CA LYS A 154 -6.06 -2.50 5.49
C LYS A 154 -5.25 -2.63 6.79
N SER A 155 -5.94 -2.51 7.92
CA SER A 155 -5.39 -2.88 9.22
C SER A 155 -5.46 -4.40 9.40
N ASP A 156 -4.73 -4.92 10.38
CA ASP A 156 -4.82 -6.32 10.76
C ASP A 156 -6.21 -6.57 11.36
N ALA A 157 -7.08 -7.24 10.61
CA ALA A 157 -8.47 -7.50 10.96
C ALA A 157 -8.65 -8.21 12.32
N TRP A 158 -7.59 -8.80 12.86
CA TRP A 158 -7.57 -9.51 14.14
C TRP A 158 -7.09 -8.67 15.33
N LYS A 159 -6.59 -7.45 15.12
CA LYS A 159 -5.99 -6.61 16.18
C LYS A 159 -6.82 -5.41 16.61
N ASP A 160 -7.79 -4.98 15.81
CA ASP A 160 -8.43 -3.70 16.03
C ASP A 160 -9.70 -3.78 16.88
N ALA A 161 -9.73 -3.01 17.97
CA ALA A 161 -10.93 -2.80 18.76
C ALA A 161 -11.90 -1.85 18.01
N PRO A 162 -13.14 -2.28 17.68
CA PRO A 162 -13.97 -1.62 16.66
C PRO A 162 -14.56 -0.25 17.06
N ASN A 163 -14.66 0.07 18.35
CA ASN A 163 -15.50 1.20 18.79
C ASN A 163 -14.86 2.58 18.63
N ALA A 164 -13.57 2.74 18.97
CA ALA A 164 -12.88 4.04 18.88
C ALA A 164 -12.63 4.45 17.41
N ALA A 165 -12.26 3.49 16.57
CA ALA A 165 -12.10 3.70 15.13
C ALA A 165 -13.41 4.18 14.47
N ARG A 166 -14.55 3.58 14.84
CA ARG A 166 -15.86 3.98 14.31
C ARG A 166 -16.22 5.43 14.64
N GLN A 167 -16.04 5.87 15.89
CA GLN A 167 -16.30 7.26 16.27
C GLN A 167 -15.41 8.23 15.50
N ARG A 168 -14.13 7.88 15.32
CA ARG A 168 -13.19 8.74 14.61
C ARG A 168 -13.51 8.83 13.12
N MET A 169 -13.87 7.71 12.47
CA MET A 169 -14.37 7.71 11.09
C MET A 169 -15.62 8.59 10.94
N GLN A 170 -16.58 8.51 11.87
CA GLN A 170 -17.78 9.36 11.81
C GLN A 170 -17.45 10.85 11.91
N SER A 171 -16.47 11.22 12.75
CA SER A 171 -15.96 12.59 12.82
C SER A 171 -15.36 13.02 11.49
N LEU A 172 -14.50 12.19 10.89
CA LEU A 172 -13.85 12.48 9.62
C LEU A 172 -14.85 12.61 8.47
N ILE A 173 -15.92 11.83 8.45
CA ILE A 173 -17.02 11.99 7.49
C ILE A 173 -17.63 13.40 7.63
N GLY A 174 -17.94 13.82 8.86
CA GLY A 174 -18.48 15.16 9.12
C GLY A 174 -17.53 16.29 8.72
N ASP A 175 -16.23 16.12 8.99
CA ASP A 175 -15.20 17.08 8.64
C ASP A 175 -14.99 17.16 7.12
N GLY A 176 -14.99 16.02 6.43
CA GLY A 176 -14.94 15.92 4.98
C GLY A 176 -16.13 16.62 4.30
N GLN A 177 -17.36 16.38 4.79
CA GLN A 177 -18.57 17.07 4.27
C GLN A 177 -18.52 18.59 4.47
N LYS A 178 -17.98 19.07 5.60
CA LYS A 178 -17.77 20.51 5.83
C LYS A 178 -16.70 21.06 4.89
N ALA A 179 -15.60 20.35 4.70
CA ALA A 179 -14.51 20.75 3.81
C ALA A 179 -14.96 20.78 2.35
N PHE A 180 -15.68 19.76 1.88
CA PHE A 180 -16.30 19.71 0.54
C PHE A 180 -17.11 20.96 0.23
N ARG A 181 -18.01 21.36 1.16
CA ARG A 181 -18.88 22.53 1.00
C ARG A 181 -18.13 23.86 1.01
N ARG A 182 -16.99 23.94 1.69
CA ARG A 182 -16.19 25.17 1.84
C ARG A 182 -15.13 25.35 0.74
N THR A 183 -14.70 24.25 0.13
CA THR A 183 -13.64 24.24 -0.88
C THR A 183 -14.12 24.90 -2.16
N LYS A 184 -13.34 25.88 -2.65
CA LYS A 184 -13.65 26.64 -3.87
C LYS A 184 -13.06 25.98 -5.11
N SER A 185 -11.87 25.39 -5.01
CA SER A 185 -11.25 24.67 -6.11
C SER A 185 -12.09 23.45 -6.49
N HIS A 186 -12.63 23.44 -7.71
CA HIS A 186 -13.45 22.34 -8.21
C HIS A 186 -12.72 20.99 -8.11
N TYR A 187 -11.45 20.97 -8.49
CA TYR A 187 -10.61 19.78 -8.44
C TYR A 187 -10.42 19.25 -7.01
N ILE A 188 -10.08 20.11 -6.05
CA ILE A 188 -9.90 19.68 -4.66
C ILE A 188 -11.24 19.25 -4.06
N ARG A 189 -12.33 19.93 -4.43
CA ARG A 189 -13.67 19.57 -4.00
C ARG A 189 -14.07 18.16 -4.45
N LEU A 190 -13.76 17.77 -5.68
CA LEU A 190 -13.99 16.40 -6.17
C LEU A 190 -13.24 15.34 -5.36
N ARG A 191 -12.07 15.67 -4.81
CA ARG A 191 -11.28 14.72 -4.00
C ARG A 191 -11.83 14.48 -2.60
N TYR A 192 -12.77 15.30 -2.13
CA TYR A 192 -13.53 15.08 -0.90
C TYR A 192 -14.81 14.25 -1.12
N ALA A 193 -15.23 14.06 -2.39
CA ALA A 193 -16.51 13.46 -2.76
C ALA A 193 -16.46 11.94 -2.88
#